data_AF-A0A963MPW4-F1
#
_entry.id   AF-A0A963MPW4-F1
#
_cell.length_a   1.000
_cell.length_b   1.000
_cell.length_c   1.000
_cell.angle_alpha   90.00
_cell.angle_beta   90.00
_cell.angle_gamma   90.00
#
_symmetry.space_group_name_H-M   'P 1'
#
loop_
_entity.id
_entity.type
_entity.pdbx_description
1 polymer ?
#
loop_
_entity_poly.entity_id
_entity_poly.type
_entity_poly.pdbx_seq_one_letter_code
_entity_poly.pdbx_strand_id
1 'polypeptide(L)'
;DEDSWALMGAEDYDAQGKLWKVRESFLIPVAETGACDNPAFVQYDLVSGRVLYDQAGMGAGKDMVWAVEADEPKYKDAFYTPDNLRAISDR
;
A
#
# COMPACT_ATOMS: atom_id res chain seq x y z
N ASP A 1 -14.15 5.99 2.42
CA ASP A 1 -14.78 6.06 3.73
C ASP A 1 -15.08 7.52 4.01
N GLU A 2 -16.29 7.86 4.45
CA GLU A 2 -16.69 9.27 4.61
C GLU A 2 -15.90 9.95 5.74
N ASP A 3 -15.67 9.24 6.84
CA ASP A 3 -15.07 9.80 8.05
C ASP A 3 -13.55 9.95 7.93
N SER A 4 -12.88 8.94 7.38
CA SER A 4 -11.41 8.94 7.23
C SER A 4 -10.92 9.42 5.88
N TRP A 5 -11.82 9.63 4.90
CA TRP A 5 -11.50 9.93 3.51
C TRP A 5 -10.66 8.86 2.80
N ALA A 6 -10.49 7.69 3.43
CA ALA A 6 -9.66 6.63 2.91
C ALA A 6 -10.32 5.90 1.73
N LEU A 7 -9.50 5.39 0.80
CA LEU A 7 -10.00 4.63 -0.35
C LEU A 7 -10.53 3.27 0.14
N MET A 8 -11.84 3.03 -0.02
CA MET A 8 -12.43 1.74 0.35
C MET A 8 -12.67 0.81 -0.83
N GLY A 9 -12.93 1.40 -2.00
CA GLY A 9 -13.23 0.67 -3.21
C GLY A 9 -12.79 1.45 -4.43
N ALA A 10 -12.37 0.73 -5.47
CA ALA A 10 -12.08 1.32 -6.77
C ALA A 10 -12.51 0.38 -7.89
N GLU A 11 -13.04 0.97 -8.95
CA GLU A 11 -13.34 0.33 -10.23
C GLU A 11 -12.35 0.86 -11.26
N ASP A 12 -11.52 -0.02 -11.81
CA ASP A 12 -10.59 0.36 -12.86
C ASP A 12 -11.15 -0.06 -14.22
N TYR A 13 -11.11 0.87 -15.16
CA TYR A 13 -11.58 0.72 -16.53
C TYR A 13 -10.38 0.66 -17.48
N ASP A 14 -10.48 -0.16 -18.52
CA ASP A 14 -9.44 -0.28 -19.54
C ASP A 14 -9.48 0.90 -20.52
N ALA A 15 -8.56 0.91 -21.49
CA ALA A 15 -8.50 1.98 -22.50
C ALA A 15 -9.74 2.08 -23.39
N GLN A 16 -10.62 1.07 -23.36
CA GLN A 16 -11.88 1.01 -24.11
C GLN A 16 -13.09 1.35 -23.22
N GLY A 17 -12.86 1.69 -21.95
CA GLY A 17 -13.91 2.01 -20.98
C GLY A 17 -14.62 0.78 -20.42
N LYS A 18 -14.06 -0.42 -20.55
CA LYS A 18 -14.62 -1.62 -19.95
C LYS A 18 -14.02 -1.84 -18.56
N LEU A 19 -14.88 -2.19 -17.60
CA LEU A 19 -14.44 -2.59 -16.27
C LEU A 19 -13.53 -3.83 -16.36
N TRP A 20 -12.30 -3.72 -15.85
CA TRP A 20 -11.31 -4.81 -15.90
C TRP A 20 -10.77 -5.22 -14.53
N LYS A 21 -10.92 -4.36 -13.51
CA LYS A 21 -10.52 -4.67 -12.14
C LYS A 21 -11.42 -4.00 -11.10
N VAL A 22 -11.71 -4.72 -10.01
CA VAL A 22 -12.32 -4.17 -8.80
C VAL A 22 -11.32 -4.31 -7.65
N ARG A 23 -11.19 -3.28 -6.83
CA ARG A 23 -10.30 -3.26 -5.66
C ARG A 23 -11.08 -2.90 -4.42
N GLU A 24 -10.83 -3.60 -3.33
CA GLU A 24 -11.44 -3.37 -2.03
C GLU A 24 -10.33 -3.24 -0.98
N SER A 25 -10.42 -2.26 -0.10
CA SER A 25 -9.39 -2.00 0.92
C SER A 25 -9.97 -2.09 2.32
N PHE A 26 -9.17 -2.56 3.26
CA PHE A 26 -9.58 -2.76 4.66
C PHE A 26 -8.93 -1.69 5.52
N LEU A 27 -9.77 -0.87 6.16
CA LEU A 27 -9.35 0.29 6.92
C LEU A 27 -9.11 -0.07 8.39
N ILE A 28 -8.05 0.47 8.98
CA ILE A 28 -7.82 0.44 10.43
C ILE A 28 -7.56 1.85 10.97
N PRO A 29 -7.93 2.14 12.23
CA PRO A 29 -7.42 3.31 12.92
C PRO A 29 -5.94 3.11 13.28
N VAL A 30 -5.13 4.14 13.07
CA VAL A 30 -3.69 4.14 13.40
C VAL A 30 -3.44 5.19 14.47
N ALA A 31 -3.32 4.73 15.72
CA ALA A 31 -3.26 5.60 16.88
C ALA A 31 -2.09 6.59 16.83
N GLU A 32 -0.94 6.14 16.34
CA GLU A 32 0.31 6.91 16.26
C GLU A 32 0.21 8.09 15.28
N THR A 33 -0.64 7.99 14.26
CA THR A 33 -0.80 9.06 13.25
C THR A 33 -2.02 9.94 13.50
N GLY A 34 -2.95 9.49 14.36
CA GLY A 34 -4.25 10.16 14.52
C GLY A 34 -5.15 10.07 13.29
N ALA A 35 -4.83 9.18 12.34
CA ALA A 35 -5.56 8.97 11.09
C ALA A 35 -5.92 7.48 10.90
N CYS A 36 -6.61 7.16 9.82
CA CYS A 36 -6.84 5.77 9.40
C CYS A 36 -5.98 5.43 8.19
N ASP A 37 -5.62 4.15 8.05
CA ASP A 37 -4.82 3.62 6.95
C ASP A 37 -5.39 2.28 6.44
N ASN A 38 -5.07 1.94 5.19
CA ASN A 38 -5.47 0.71 4.52
C ASN A 38 -4.29 -0.24 4.29
N PRO A 39 -3.79 -0.94 5.33
CA PRO A 39 -2.64 -1.81 5.21
C PRO A 39 -2.94 -3.12 4.47
N ALA A 40 -4.19 -3.38 4.09
CA ALA A 40 -4.59 -4.57 3.36
C ALA A 40 -5.65 -4.25 2.31
N PHE A 41 -5.59 -4.98 1.19
CA PHE A 41 -6.57 -4.89 0.11
C PHE A 41 -6.72 -6.20 -0.66
N VAL A 42 -7.84 -6.35 -1.35
CA VAL A 42 -8.07 -7.38 -2.36
C VAL A 42 -8.26 -6.72 -3.72
N GLN A 43 -7.70 -7.33 -4.77
CA GLN A 43 -7.97 -6.95 -6.15
C GLN A 43 -8.52 -8.15 -6.92
N TYR A 44 -9.60 -7.93 -7.64
CA TYR A 44 -10.24 -8.88 -8.53
C TYR A 44 -9.93 -8.48 -9.97
N ASP A 45 -9.14 -9.29 -10.67
CA ASP A 45 -8.97 -9.16 -12.12
C ASP A 45 -10.16 -9.84 -12.81
N LEU A 46 -11.01 -9.02 -13.43
CA LEU A 46 -12.25 -9.49 -14.06
C LEU A 46 -12.01 -10.06 -15.46
N VAL A 47 -10.83 -9.85 -16.05
CA VAL A 47 -10.46 -10.42 -17.35
C VAL A 47 -9.99 -11.85 -17.17
N SER A 48 -9.12 -12.09 -16.17
CA SER A 48 -8.57 -13.43 -15.94
C SER A 48 -9.28 -14.24 -14.84
N GLY A 49 -10.16 -13.59 -14.05
CA GLY A 49 -10.83 -14.21 -12.90
C GLY A 49 -9.90 -14.45 -11.71
N ARG A 50 -8.70 -13.85 -11.71
CA ARG A 50 -7.71 -14.00 -10.64
C ARG A 50 -7.95 -13.01 -9.51
N VAL A 51 -7.49 -13.39 -8.33
CA VAL A 51 -7.57 -12.56 -7.13
C VAL A 51 -6.16 -12.35 -6.59
N LEU A 52 -5.85 -11.10 -6.24
CA LEU A 52 -4.65 -10.73 -5.51
C LEU A 52 -5.05 -10.25 -4.12
N TYR A 53 -4.36 -10.79 -3.12
CA TYR A 53 -4.44 -10.34 -1.73
C TYR A 53 -3.11 -9.69 -1.40
N ASP A 54 -3.15 -8.48 -0.87
CA ASP A 54 -1.97 -7.80 -0.35
C ASP A 54 -2.30 -7.33 1.06
N GLN A 55 -1.36 -7.55 1.97
CA GLN A 55 -1.49 -7.13 3.35
C GLN A 55 -0.11 -6.90 3.96
N ALA A 56 -0.03 -5.89 4.82
CA ALA A 56 1.09 -5.71 5.70
C ALA A 56 1.19 -6.84 6.71
N GLY A 57 2.41 -7.34 6.94
CA GLY A 57 2.67 -8.30 8.00
C GLY A 57 2.52 -7.67 9.38
N MET A 58 1.79 -8.34 10.27
CA MET A 58 1.70 -8.01 11.70
C MET A 58 2.00 -9.26 12.54
N GLY A 59 2.70 -9.11 13.65
CA GLY A 59 3.07 -10.21 14.55
C GLY A 59 4.15 -11.14 14.01
N ALA A 60 4.92 -10.74 12.98
CA ALA A 60 5.95 -11.56 12.34
C ALA A 60 7.38 -11.23 12.79
N GLY A 61 7.54 -10.33 13.77
CA GLY A 61 8.82 -9.93 14.37
C GLY A 61 9.47 -8.72 13.69
N LYS A 62 9.15 -8.46 12.42
CA LYS A 62 9.38 -7.17 11.74
C LYS A 62 8.05 -6.72 11.14
N ASP A 63 7.30 -5.98 11.92
CA ASP A 63 5.97 -5.54 11.55
C ASP A 63 6.03 -4.22 10.77
N MET A 64 4.94 -3.92 10.07
CA MET A 64 4.72 -2.58 9.53
C MET A 64 4.82 -1.52 10.63
N VAL A 65 5.45 -0.41 10.31
CA VAL A 65 5.54 0.77 11.17
C VAL A 65 5.06 2.00 10.41
N TRP A 66 4.27 2.83 11.06
CA TRP A 66 3.88 4.14 10.54
C TRP A 66 4.94 5.17 10.93
N ALA A 67 5.53 5.81 9.93
CA ALA A 67 6.48 6.87 10.15
C ALA A 67 5.73 8.17 10.50
N VAL A 68 5.89 8.62 11.75
CA VAL A 68 5.30 9.87 12.23
C VAL A 68 6.25 11.07 12.09
N GLU A 69 7.55 10.80 11.90
CA GLU A 69 8.59 11.79 11.66
C GLU A 69 9.31 11.50 10.33
N ALA A 70 9.75 12.56 9.64
CA ALA A 70 10.41 12.48 8.34
C ALA A 70 11.94 12.70 8.43
N ASP A 71 12.60 12.07 9.40
CA ASP A 71 14.02 12.32 9.71
C ASP A 71 14.98 11.20 9.24
N GLU A 72 14.46 10.03 8.87
CA GLU A 72 15.28 8.91 8.40
C GLU A 72 15.94 9.18 7.03
N PRO A 73 17.15 8.63 6.78
CA PRO A 73 17.81 8.75 5.47
C PRO A 73 16.94 8.29 4.31
N LYS A 74 16.08 7.27 4.50
CA LYS A 74 15.20 6.72 3.47
C LYS A 74 14.13 7.69 2.97
N TYR A 75 13.87 8.79 3.67
CA TYR A 75 12.93 9.83 3.24
C TYR A 75 13.61 10.94 2.42
N LYS A 76 14.88 10.77 2.03
CA LYS A 76 15.64 11.76 1.27
C LYS A 76 16.00 11.20 -0.11
N ASP A 77 15.96 12.06 -1.13
CA ASP A 77 16.26 11.66 -2.52
C ASP A 77 17.59 10.91 -2.68
N ALA A 78 18.61 11.30 -1.92
CA ALA A 78 19.93 10.68 -1.94
C ALA A 78 19.92 9.19 -1.57
N PHE A 79 18.86 8.69 -0.90
CA PHE A 79 18.71 7.28 -0.58
C PHE A 79 18.36 6.43 -1.82
N TYR A 80 17.60 6.98 -2.77
CA TYR A 80 17.07 6.24 -3.92
C TYR A 80 17.98 6.28 -5.16
N THR A 81 19.29 6.34 -4.96
CA THR A 81 20.26 6.27 -6.06
C THR A 81 20.46 4.82 -6.53
N PRO A 82 20.76 4.57 -7.83
CA PRO A 82 21.00 3.23 -8.34
C PRO A 82 22.13 2.48 -7.63
N ASP A 83 23.16 3.19 -7.16
CA ASP A 83 24.29 2.60 -6.45
C ASP A 83 23.90 2.21 -5.01
N ASN A 84 23.18 3.09 -4.29
CA ASN A 84 22.73 2.80 -2.92
C ASN A 84 21.71 1.66 -2.88
N LEU A 85 20.74 1.63 -3.82
CA LEU A 85 19.75 0.55 -3.90
C LEU A 85 20.38 -0.81 -4.22
N ARG A 86 21.39 -0.85 -5.11
CA ARG A 86 22.17 -2.07 -5.36
C ARG A 86 22.89 -2.55 -4.10
N ALA A 87 23.60 -1.64 -3.42
CA ALA A 87 24.33 -1.97 -2.19
C ALA A 87 23.44 -2.52 -1.05
N ILE A 88 22.18 -2.07 -0.96
CA ILE A 88 21.21 -2.56 0.04
C ILE A 88 20.63 -3.93 -0.37
N SER A 89 20.40 -4.16 -1.67
CA SER A 89 19.82 -5.42 -2.17
C SER A 89 20.79 -6.61 -2.14
N ASP A 90 22.11 -6.36 -2.24
CA ASP A 90 23.13 -7.41 -2.30
C ASP A 90 23.46 -8.04 -0.91
N ARG A 91 22.70 -7.69 0.13
CA ARG A 91 22.88 -8.16 1.52
C ARG A 91 21.66 -8.93 2.02
#